data_AF-A0A8T0BJS2-F1
#
_entry.id   AF-A0A8T0BJS2-F1
#
_cell.length_a   1.000
_cell.length_b   1.000
_cell.length_c   1.000
_cell.angle_alpha   90.00
_cell.angle_beta   90.00
_cell.angle_gamma   90.00
#
_symmetry.space_group_name_H-M   'P 1'
#
loop_
_entity.id
_entity.type
_entity.pdbx_description
1 polymer ?
#
loop_
_entity_poly.entity_id
_entity_poly.type
_entity_poly.pdbx_seq_one_letter_code
_entity_poly.pdbx_strand_id
1 'polypeptide(L)'
;MELNRRLLLAHCAAHALSVIAGLLVVVPLALNGSAFKGRCALFTQGFWRSENQSASGAHLAEGTHLVVQHWGPPAACQFATFVGVFTVLYGATQSWRSLFYLHRRHDDTLFSAFLTLLLSLCVLFLSGAASVILTLGLVSWCNTITDHSTRPYSCAESQSVPLYLDVETSSFYSELTCAQISLWCVTALWLVHSILSFLRLYHSHSQQISGPCLSREKEFLLGQSHVDCPLPCQCQHPHPHNHLLSLFNLLPIP
;
A
#
# COMPACT_ATOMS: atom_id res chain seq x y z
N MET A 1 -19.59 -13.43 -19.12
CA MET A 1 -18.67 -14.36 -18.42
C MET A 1 -17.19 -14.08 -18.72
N GLU A 2 -16.79 -13.78 -19.97
CA GLU A 2 -15.37 -13.55 -20.32
C GLU A 2 -14.71 -12.38 -19.58
N LEU A 3 -15.42 -11.27 -19.39
CA LEU A 3 -14.89 -10.08 -18.70
C LEU A 3 -14.51 -10.35 -17.23
N ASN A 4 -15.33 -11.11 -16.50
CA ASN A 4 -15.05 -11.47 -15.10
C ASN A 4 -13.79 -12.34 -14.98
N ARG A 5 -13.55 -13.25 -15.94
CA ARG A 5 -12.36 -14.10 -15.96
C ARG A 5 -11.08 -13.31 -16.18
N ARG A 6 -11.08 -12.39 -17.15
CA ARG A 6 -9.92 -11.51 -17.43
C ARG A 6 -9.61 -10.61 -16.25
N LEU A 7 -10.64 -10.06 -15.62
CA LEU A 7 -10.50 -9.23 -14.43
C LEU A 7 -9.96 -10.05 -13.25
N LEU A 8 -10.31 -11.33 -13.11
CA LEU A 8 -9.79 -12.21 -12.06
C LEU A 8 -8.31 -12.56 -12.25
N LEU A 9 -7.91 -12.81 -13.50
CA LEU A 9 -6.49 -12.99 -13.84
C LEU A 9 -5.68 -11.72 -13.57
N ALA A 10 -6.20 -10.55 -13.93
CA ALA A 10 -5.54 -9.27 -13.67
C ALA A 10 -5.33 -9.03 -12.16
N HIS A 11 -6.34 -9.30 -11.32
CA HIS A 11 -6.18 -9.22 -9.86
C HIS A 11 -5.14 -10.21 -9.33
N CYS A 12 -5.15 -11.46 -9.81
CA CYS A 12 -4.18 -12.46 -9.39
C CYS A 12 -2.74 -12.04 -9.72
N ALA A 13 -2.50 -11.54 -10.93
CA ALA A 13 -1.20 -11.04 -11.36
C ALA A 13 -0.79 -9.82 -10.53
N ALA A 14 -1.69 -8.86 -10.30
CA ALA A 14 -1.42 -7.67 -9.50
C ALA A 14 -1.09 -8.02 -8.03
N HIS A 15 -1.77 -9.01 -7.43
CA HIS A 15 -1.47 -9.45 -6.06
C HIS A 15 -0.13 -10.18 -5.99
N ALA A 16 0.19 -11.04 -6.97
CA ALA A 16 1.50 -11.69 -7.03
C ALA A 16 2.66 -10.68 -7.17
N LEU A 17 2.49 -9.66 -8.04
CA LEU A 17 3.45 -8.57 -8.15
C LEU A 17 3.58 -7.77 -6.85
N SER A 18 2.47 -7.57 -6.12
CA SER A 18 2.48 -6.88 -4.83
C SER A 18 3.24 -7.67 -3.76
N VAL A 19 3.14 -9.01 -3.77
CA VAL A 19 3.93 -9.87 -2.88
C VAL A 19 5.42 -9.73 -3.17
N ILE A 20 5.81 -9.80 -4.45
CA ILE A 20 7.22 -9.66 -4.85
C ILE A 20 7.74 -8.27 -4.44
N ALA A 21 7.02 -7.20 -4.78
CA ALA A 21 7.41 -5.84 -4.41
C ALA A 21 7.46 -5.64 -2.89
N GLY A 22 6.54 -6.25 -2.14
CA GLY A 22 6.56 -6.24 -0.67
C GLY A 22 7.79 -6.94 -0.09
N LEU A 23 8.22 -8.07 -0.66
CA LEU A 23 9.46 -8.74 -0.25
C LEU A 23 10.70 -7.88 -0.54
N LEU A 24 10.72 -7.18 -1.69
CA LEU A 24 11.77 -6.21 -2.03
C LEU A 24 11.78 -4.96 -1.14
N VAL A 25 10.74 -4.73 -0.33
CA VAL A 25 10.75 -3.75 0.76
C VAL A 25 11.28 -4.37 2.04
N VAL A 26 10.75 -5.53 2.43
CA VAL A 26 11.02 -6.16 3.73
C VAL A 26 12.47 -6.62 3.84
N VAL A 27 13.00 -7.28 2.80
CA VAL A 27 14.36 -7.85 2.85
C VAL A 27 15.42 -6.76 3.02
N PRO A 28 15.48 -5.70 2.18
CA PRO A 28 16.48 -4.65 2.36
C PRO A 28 16.34 -3.89 3.69
N LEU A 29 15.11 -3.64 4.15
CA LEU A 29 14.89 -2.99 5.45
C LEU A 29 15.31 -3.87 6.63
N ALA A 30 15.12 -5.19 6.55
CA ALA A 30 15.55 -6.11 7.59
C ALA A 30 17.09 -6.23 7.64
N LEU A 31 17.75 -6.33 6.47
CA LEU A 31 19.20 -6.33 6.36
C LEU A 31 19.78 -5.03 6.92
N ASN A 32 19.24 -3.89 6.49
CA ASN A 32 19.67 -2.58 7.00
C ASN A 32 19.43 -2.45 8.51
N GLY A 33 18.26 -2.86 9.01
CA GLY A 33 17.97 -2.85 10.45
C GLY A 33 18.95 -3.69 11.27
N SER A 34 19.41 -4.83 10.74
CA SER A 34 20.42 -5.67 11.38
C SER A 34 21.81 -5.03 11.38
N ALA A 35 22.22 -4.43 10.25
CA ALA A 35 23.50 -3.76 10.07
C ALA A 35 23.65 -2.54 11.01
N PHE A 36 22.54 -1.84 11.26
CA PHE A 36 22.46 -0.69 12.17
C PHE A 36 22.17 -1.09 13.63
N LYS A 37 22.31 -2.38 14.01
CA LYS A 37 22.06 -2.89 15.37
C LYS A 37 20.68 -2.48 15.93
N GLY A 38 19.66 -2.44 15.07
CA GLY A 38 18.29 -2.06 15.42
C GLY A 38 18.03 -0.55 15.50
N ARG A 39 19.02 0.29 15.19
CA ARG A 39 18.86 1.77 15.15
C ARG A 39 18.35 2.20 13.78
N CYS A 40 17.56 3.28 13.74
CA CYS A 40 17.01 3.80 12.49
C CYS A 40 17.95 4.87 11.91
N ALA A 41 18.48 4.63 10.71
CA ALA A 41 19.35 5.58 10.01
C ALA A 41 18.59 6.81 9.50
N LEU A 42 17.31 6.66 9.15
CA LEU A 42 16.48 7.73 8.61
C LEU A 42 16.31 8.88 9.61
N PHE A 43 16.48 10.13 9.17
CA PHE A 43 16.38 11.32 10.03
C PHE A 43 17.39 11.37 11.18
N THR A 44 18.51 10.64 11.08
CA THR A 44 19.61 10.74 12.03
C THR A 44 20.24 12.13 11.96
N GLN A 45 20.65 12.66 13.11
CA GLN A 45 21.38 13.92 13.21
C GLN A 45 22.80 13.67 13.71
N GLY A 46 23.77 14.25 13.02
CA GLY A 46 25.19 14.14 13.35
C GLY A 46 25.99 15.24 12.67
N PHE A 47 27.26 15.35 13.05
CA PHE A 47 28.20 16.31 12.47
C PHE A 47 29.57 15.66 12.34
N TRP A 48 30.35 16.13 11.38
CA TRP A 48 31.72 15.68 11.21
C TRP A 48 32.65 16.41 12.18
N ARG A 49 33.49 15.64 12.87
CA ARG A 49 34.54 16.18 13.72
C ARG A 49 35.89 15.86 13.10
N SER A 50 36.66 16.91 12.81
CA SER A 50 38.08 16.79 12.49
C SER A 50 38.86 16.76 13.79
N GLU A 51 39.68 15.73 14.00
CA GLU A 51 40.64 15.74 15.09
C GLU A 51 41.83 16.62 14.70
N ASN A 52 41.95 17.80 15.32
CA ASN A 52 43.12 18.64 15.18
C ASN A 52 44.25 18.00 15.99
N GLN A 53 45.01 17.06 15.42
CA GLN A 53 46.20 16.52 16.08
C GLN A 53 47.20 17.66 16.31
N SER A 54 47.21 18.19 17.53
CA SER A 54 48.35 18.93 18.07
C SER A 54 49.33 17.90 18.63
N ALA A 55 50.56 17.94 18.12
CA ALA A 55 51.77 17.24 18.57
C ALA A 55 52.10 15.85 17.97
N SER A 56 53.29 15.84 17.35
CA SER A 56 54.23 14.72 17.13
C SER A 56 53.86 13.61 16.13
N GLY A 57 54.17 13.89 14.86
CA GLY A 57 54.98 13.04 13.98
C GLY A 57 54.83 11.52 14.08
N ALA A 58 53.82 10.97 13.40
CA ALA A 58 53.88 9.69 12.68
C ALA A 58 52.65 9.58 11.78
N HIS A 59 52.84 9.14 10.53
CA HIS A 59 51.81 8.88 9.51
C HIS A 59 50.48 8.35 10.07
N LEU A 60 49.42 9.16 10.10
CA LEU A 60 48.04 8.71 10.31
C LEU A 60 47.09 9.55 9.47
N ALA A 61 46.31 8.87 8.63
CA ALA A 61 45.33 9.42 7.73
C ALA A 61 44.41 10.43 8.41
N GLU A 62 44.03 11.49 7.69
CA GLU A 62 43.14 12.57 8.10
C GLU A 62 41.89 12.04 8.84
N GLY A 63 41.94 12.12 10.18
CA GLY A 63 40.96 11.52 11.10
C GLY A 63 39.69 12.35 11.25
N THR A 64 38.92 12.51 10.18
CA THR A 64 37.55 13.04 10.30
C THR A 64 36.57 11.89 10.55
N HIS A 65 35.90 11.89 11.70
CA HIS A 65 34.89 10.87 12.04
C HIS A 65 33.50 11.50 12.14
N LEU A 66 32.46 10.75 11.79
CA LEU A 66 31.07 11.21 11.91
C LEU A 66 30.59 10.95 13.35
N VAL A 67 30.26 12.01 14.07
CA VAL A 67 29.67 11.92 15.40
C VAL A 67 28.15 11.99 15.26
N VAL A 68 27.48 10.85 15.49
CA VAL A 68 26.01 10.80 15.56
C VAL A 68 25.56 11.30 16.93
N GLN A 69 24.76 12.37 16.95
CA GLN A 69 24.16 12.88 18.19
C GLN A 69 22.94 12.04 18.57
N HIS A 70 22.01 11.87 17.63
CA HIS A 70 20.76 11.15 17.84
C HIS A 70 20.38 10.36 16.59
N TRP A 71 20.06 9.09 16.79
CA TRP A 71 19.47 8.25 15.76
C TRP A 71 18.03 8.66 15.48
N GLY A 72 17.56 8.35 14.29
CA GLY A 72 16.19 8.60 13.88
C GLY A 72 15.14 7.92 14.75
N PRO A 73 13.88 8.39 14.72
CA PRO A 73 12.79 7.74 15.42
C PRO A 73 12.58 6.32 14.87
N PRO A 74 12.49 5.29 15.73
CA PRO A 74 12.33 3.90 15.28
C PRO A 74 11.02 3.70 14.48
N ALA A 75 10.01 4.52 14.78
CA ALA A 75 8.73 4.50 14.06
C ALA A 75 8.87 4.73 12.55
N ALA A 76 9.85 5.52 12.09
CA ALA A 76 10.03 5.79 10.66
C ALA A 76 10.45 4.52 9.89
N CYS A 77 11.45 3.79 10.41
CA CYS A 77 11.90 2.53 9.81
C CYS A 77 10.87 1.39 10.00
N GLN A 78 10.24 1.33 11.18
CA GLN A 78 9.25 0.28 11.49
C GLN A 78 7.97 0.42 10.66
N PHE A 79 7.54 1.65 10.37
CA PHE A 79 6.34 1.89 9.58
C PHE A 79 6.47 1.34 8.16
N ALA A 80 7.59 1.62 7.46
CA ALA A 80 7.83 1.09 6.12
C ALA A 80 7.91 -0.45 6.13
N THR A 81 8.54 -1.03 7.15
CA THR A 81 8.62 -2.49 7.32
C THR A 81 7.23 -3.10 7.53
N PHE A 82 6.41 -2.49 8.38
CA PHE A 82 5.04 -2.94 8.63
C PHE A 82 4.20 -2.92 7.35
N VAL A 83 4.27 -1.84 6.57
CA VAL A 83 3.57 -1.74 5.28
C VAL A 83 4.03 -2.83 4.31
N GLY A 84 5.33 -3.10 4.24
CA GLY A 84 5.89 -4.18 3.42
C GLY A 84 5.35 -5.56 3.83
N VAL A 85 5.43 -5.89 5.13
CA VAL A 85 4.94 -7.17 5.68
C VAL A 85 3.44 -7.31 5.45
N PHE A 86 2.66 -6.26 5.73
CA PHE A 86 1.22 -6.26 5.50
C PHE A 86 0.90 -6.51 4.03
N THR A 87 1.63 -5.87 3.11
CA THR A 87 1.46 -6.07 1.67
C THR A 87 1.75 -7.51 1.25
N VAL A 88 2.80 -8.14 1.80
CA VAL A 88 3.13 -9.55 1.52
C VAL A 88 2.03 -10.49 2.01
N LEU A 89 1.62 -10.35 3.29
CA LEU A 89 0.61 -11.23 3.88
C LEU A 89 -0.75 -11.05 3.19
N TYR A 90 -1.17 -9.82 2.99
CA TYR A 90 -2.43 -9.54 2.32
C TYR A 90 -2.40 -9.97 0.85
N GLY A 91 -1.32 -9.67 0.13
CA GLY A 91 -1.14 -10.11 -1.26
C GLY A 91 -1.21 -11.63 -1.38
N ALA A 92 -0.55 -12.37 -0.49
CA ALA A 92 -0.56 -13.84 -0.49
C ALA A 92 -1.96 -14.41 -0.19
N THR A 93 -2.65 -13.88 0.82
CA THR A 93 -4.03 -14.32 1.16
C THR A 93 -5.00 -14.06 0.01
N GLN A 94 -4.91 -12.90 -0.65
CA GLN A 94 -5.77 -12.57 -1.77
C GLN A 94 -5.42 -13.33 -3.05
N SER A 95 -4.15 -13.58 -3.34
CA SER A 95 -3.73 -14.49 -4.42
C SER A 95 -4.29 -15.89 -4.21
N TRP A 96 -4.17 -16.44 -2.99
CA TRP A 96 -4.76 -17.73 -2.64
C TRP A 96 -6.29 -17.74 -2.84
N ARG A 97 -6.97 -16.70 -2.33
CA ARG A 97 -8.43 -16.55 -2.48
C ARG A 97 -8.84 -16.53 -3.96
N SER A 98 -8.13 -15.76 -4.79
CA SER A 98 -8.38 -15.62 -6.23
C SER A 98 -8.18 -16.94 -6.98
N LEU A 99 -7.12 -17.69 -6.64
CA LEU A 99 -6.84 -19.00 -7.21
C LEU A 99 -7.96 -20.00 -6.88
N PHE A 100 -8.43 -19.98 -5.64
CA PHE A 100 -9.53 -20.84 -5.20
C PHE A 100 -10.83 -20.57 -5.97
N TYR A 101 -11.17 -19.30 -6.22
CA TYR A 101 -12.36 -18.96 -7.03
C TYR A 101 -12.24 -19.36 -8.49
N LEU A 102 -11.04 -19.22 -9.07
CA LEU A 102 -10.73 -19.72 -10.41
C LEU A 102 -11.01 -21.23 -10.51
N HIS A 103 -10.65 -21.99 -9.47
CA HIS A 103 -10.84 -23.44 -9.45
C HIS A 103 -12.27 -23.88 -9.12
N ARG A 104 -13.00 -23.18 -8.25
CA ARG A 104 -14.34 -23.59 -7.79
C ARG A 104 -15.53 -22.87 -8.42
N ARG A 105 -15.34 -21.90 -9.33
CA ARG A 105 -16.40 -21.08 -9.96
C ARG A 105 -17.40 -20.52 -8.94
N HIS A 106 -16.91 -19.91 -7.87
CA HIS A 106 -17.78 -19.24 -6.91
C HIS A 106 -17.96 -17.77 -7.30
N ASP A 107 -19.19 -17.26 -7.18
CA ASP A 107 -19.50 -15.87 -7.41
C ASP A 107 -19.10 -15.02 -6.18
N ASP A 108 -18.32 -13.96 -6.40
CA ASP A 108 -17.96 -13.00 -5.36
C ASP A 108 -19.20 -12.23 -4.87
N THR A 109 -19.34 -12.04 -3.56
CA THR A 109 -20.40 -11.19 -3.00
C THR A 109 -20.03 -9.71 -3.13
N LEU A 110 -21.04 -8.83 -3.33
CA LEU A 110 -20.85 -7.38 -3.36
C LEU A 110 -20.12 -6.84 -2.13
N PHE A 111 -20.46 -7.37 -0.95
CA PHE A 111 -19.83 -7.00 0.31
C PHE A 111 -18.32 -7.32 0.31
N SER A 112 -17.92 -8.47 -0.23
CA SER A 112 -16.50 -8.83 -0.37
C SER A 112 -15.76 -7.88 -1.31
N ALA A 113 -16.39 -7.44 -2.40
CA ALA A 113 -15.80 -6.47 -3.33
C ALA A 113 -15.62 -5.10 -2.66
N PHE A 114 -16.61 -4.64 -1.89
CA PHE A 114 -16.54 -3.39 -1.13
C PHE A 114 -15.42 -3.42 -0.07
N LEU A 115 -15.31 -4.50 0.72
CA LEU A 115 -14.23 -4.65 1.70
C LEU A 115 -12.85 -4.67 1.05
N THR A 116 -12.72 -5.33 -0.11
CA THR A 116 -11.45 -5.38 -0.85
C THR A 116 -11.04 -3.98 -1.33
N LEU A 117 -12.00 -3.18 -1.81
CA LEU A 117 -11.78 -1.79 -2.20
C LEU A 117 -11.38 -0.90 -1.02
N LEU A 118 -12.11 -0.99 0.11
CA LEU A 118 -11.81 -0.21 1.30
C LEU A 118 -10.39 -0.51 1.79
N LEU A 119 -10.03 -1.79 1.86
CA LEU A 119 -8.72 -2.21 2.31
C LEU A 119 -7.62 -1.82 1.33
N SER A 120 -7.85 -1.91 0.02
CA SER A 120 -6.86 -1.47 -0.97
C SER A 120 -6.59 0.03 -0.89
N LEU A 121 -7.63 0.84 -0.64
CA LEU A 121 -7.47 2.28 -0.42
C LEU A 121 -6.70 2.57 0.87
N CYS A 122 -7.02 1.88 1.97
CA CYS A 122 -6.28 2.04 3.22
C CYS A 122 -4.79 1.75 3.02
N VAL A 123 -4.45 0.62 2.37
CA VAL A 123 -3.03 0.27 2.15
C VAL A 123 -2.36 1.23 1.15
N LEU A 124 -3.06 1.71 0.13
CA LEU A 124 -2.55 2.73 -0.79
C LEU A 124 -2.08 3.99 -0.04
N PHE A 125 -2.89 4.50 0.90
CA PHE A 125 -2.51 5.68 1.68
C PHE A 125 -1.35 5.37 2.62
N LEU A 126 -1.37 4.22 3.29
CA LEU A 126 -0.28 3.80 4.18
C LEU A 126 1.04 3.63 3.43
N SER A 127 1.01 3.01 2.24
CA SER A 127 2.20 2.83 1.42
C SER A 127 2.71 4.15 0.84
N GLY A 128 1.82 5.04 0.40
CA GLY A 128 2.20 6.38 -0.04
C GLY A 128 2.87 7.18 1.07
N ALA A 129 2.30 7.17 2.28
CA ALA A 129 2.93 7.80 3.44
C ALA A 129 4.30 7.19 3.76
N ALA A 130 4.42 5.87 3.70
CA ALA A 130 5.68 5.18 3.97
C ALA A 130 6.75 5.51 2.91
N SER A 131 6.37 5.60 1.63
CA SER A 131 7.23 6.03 0.52
C SER A 131 7.78 7.44 0.74
N VAL A 132 6.94 8.38 1.17
CA VAL A 132 7.37 9.75 1.46
C VAL A 132 8.32 9.77 2.66
N ILE A 133 7.98 9.10 3.76
CA ILE A 133 8.82 9.02 4.96
C ILE A 133 10.20 8.42 4.62
N LEU A 134 10.23 7.31 3.86
CA LEU A 134 11.47 6.65 3.47
C LEU A 134 12.32 7.53 2.55
N THR A 135 11.69 8.21 1.59
CA THR A 135 12.37 9.15 0.67
C THR A 135 12.99 10.32 1.44
N LEU A 136 12.22 10.99 2.29
CA LEU A 136 12.70 12.14 3.07
C LEU A 136 13.76 11.73 4.09
N GLY A 137 13.59 10.57 4.73
CA GLY A 137 14.55 10.06 5.70
C GLY A 137 15.88 9.65 5.06
N LEU A 138 15.86 9.09 3.85
CA LEU A 138 17.06 8.79 3.07
C LEU A 138 17.78 10.07 2.64
N VAL A 139 17.06 11.07 2.15
CA VAL A 139 17.64 12.39 1.82
C VAL A 139 18.27 13.04 3.05
N SER A 140 17.58 13.02 4.20
CA SER A 140 18.12 13.53 5.47
C SER A 140 19.40 12.81 5.86
N TRP A 141 19.43 11.48 5.78
CA TRP A 141 20.61 10.68 6.09
C TRP A 141 21.77 10.99 5.15
N CYS A 142 21.52 11.06 3.84
CA CYS A 142 22.50 11.45 2.86
C CYS A 142 23.09 12.83 3.14
N ASN A 143 22.25 13.83 3.46
CA ASN A 143 22.71 15.18 3.80
C ASN A 143 23.60 15.18 5.04
N THR A 144 23.30 14.35 6.05
CA THR A 144 24.16 14.24 7.25
C THR A 144 25.51 13.60 6.93
N ILE A 145 25.54 12.55 6.10
CA ILE A 145 26.80 11.90 5.73
C ILE A 145 27.64 12.78 4.79
N THR A 146 27.04 13.39 3.77
CA THR A 146 27.78 14.24 2.83
C THR A 146 28.03 15.64 3.37
N ASP A 147 27.57 15.93 4.60
CA ASP A 147 27.63 17.24 5.24
C ASP A 147 27.09 18.33 4.32
N HIS A 148 25.85 18.16 3.87
CA HIS A 148 25.20 19.04 2.88
C HIS A 148 26.02 19.25 1.60
N SER A 149 26.66 18.18 1.10
CA SER A 149 27.51 18.17 -0.11
C SER A 149 28.82 18.95 0.02
N THR A 150 29.30 19.22 1.24
CA THR A 150 30.67 19.76 1.44
C THR A 150 31.73 18.68 1.24
N ARG A 151 31.38 17.40 1.44
CA ARG A 151 32.28 16.26 1.19
C ARG A 151 32.46 16.01 -0.33
N PRO A 152 33.64 15.57 -0.78
CA PRO A 152 33.94 15.37 -2.20
C PRO A 152 33.28 14.12 -2.80
N TYR A 153 32.66 13.26 -1.98
CA TYR A 153 32.01 12.02 -2.39
C TYR A 153 30.48 12.13 -2.33
N SER A 154 29.80 11.38 -3.21
CA SER A 154 28.34 11.30 -3.22
C SER A 154 27.80 10.42 -2.08
N CYS A 155 26.49 10.46 -1.83
CA CYS A 155 25.87 9.58 -0.84
C CYS A 155 26.07 8.09 -1.17
N ALA A 156 26.04 7.72 -2.46
CA ALA A 156 26.31 6.35 -2.89
C ALA A 156 27.76 5.94 -2.61
N GLU A 157 28.72 6.84 -2.86
CA GLU A 157 30.14 6.59 -2.57
C GLU A 157 30.43 6.57 -1.08
N SER A 158 29.63 7.24 -0.25
CA SER A 158 29.86 7.26 1.20
C SER A 158 29.76 5.88 1.87
N GLN A 159 29.11 4.89 1.23
CA GLN A 159 29.06 3.52 1.74
C GLN A 159 30.41 2.78 1.65
N SER A 160 31.37 3.29 0.88
CA SER A 160 32.74 2.73 0.75
C SER A 160 33.77 3.48 1.60
N VAL A 161 33.38 4.60 2.23
CA VAL A 161 34.23 5.42 3.09
C VAL A 161 34.05 4.98 4.54
N PRO A 162 35.12 4.85 5.35
CA PRO A 162 34.99 4.53 6.76
C PRO A 162 34.37 5.71 7.53
N LEU A 163 33.12 5.56 7.99
CA LEU A 163 32.45 6.56 8.84
C LEU A 163 32.84 6.46 10.33
N TYR A 164 33.58 5.41 10.72
CA TYR A 164 33.99 5.12 12.10
C TYR A 164 32.83 5.07 13.10
N LEU A 165 31.72 4.49 12.68
CA LEU A 165 30.56 4.21 13.53
C LEU A 165 30.62 2.78 14.06
N ASP A 166 29.99 2.53 15.21
CA ASP A 166 29.77 1.18 15.76
C ASP A 166 28.63 0.42 15.03
N VAL A 167 28.41 0.70 13.74
CA VAL A 167 27.41 0.04 12.88
C VAL A 167 28.01 -0.29 11.53
N GLU A 168 27.47 -1.32 10.88
CA GLU A 168 27.90 -1.70 9.55
C GLU A 168 27.19 -0.80 8.51
N THR A 169 27.96 0.08 7.88
CA THR A 169 27.47 1.01 6.85
C THR A 169 27.79 0.54 5.43
N SER A 170 28.27 -0.69 5.23
CA SER A 170 28.37 -1.26 3.89
C SER A 170 26.96 -1.45 3.31
N SER A 171 26.80 -1.15 2.02
CA SER A 171 25.56 -1.28 1.24
C SER A 171 24.31 -0.52 1.72
N PHE A 172 24.40 0.36 2.73
CA PHE A 172 23.21 1.07 3.26
C PHE A 172 22.43 1.80 2.15
N TYR A 173 23.15 2.43 1.21
CA TYR A 173 22.54 3.24 0.15
C TYR A 173 21.79 2.35 -0.84
N SER A 174 22.39 1.24 -1.27
CA SER A 174 21.78 0.28 -2.18
C SER A 174 20.54 -0.36 -1.57
N GLU A 175 20.60 -0.81 -0.31
CA GLU A 175 19.46 -1.44 0.37
C GLU A 175 18.30 -0.45 0.57
N LEU A 176 18.57 0.76 1.06
CA LEU A 176 17.53 1.77 1.29
C LEU A 176 16.93 2.30 -0.02
N THR A 177 17.74 2.46 -1.07
CA THR A 177 17.25 2.85 -2.41
C THR A 177 16.38 1.75 -3.02
N CYS A 178 16.78 0.48 -2.88
CA CYS A 178 15.98 -0.66 -3.32
C CYS A 178 14.62 -0.69 -2.60
N ALA A 179 14.61 -0.52 -1.28
CA ALA A 179 13.38 -0.41 -0.50
C ALA A 179 12.51 0.78 -0.94
N GLN A 180 13.11 1.95 -1.18
CA GLN A 180 12.42 3.16 -1.62
C GLN A 180 11.68 2.96 -2.95
N ILE A 181 12.39 2.47 -3.97
CA ILE A 181 11.81 2.20 -5.30
C ILE A 181 10.69 1.16 -5.16
N SER A 182 10.95 0.08 -4.42
CA SER A 182 9.98 -0.98 -4.20
C SER A 182 8.70 -0.49 -3.50
N LEU A 183 8.82 0.44 -2.55
CA LEU A 183 7.68 1.01 -1.83
C LEU A 183 6.82 1.91 -2.74
N TRP A 184 7.44 2.66 -3.66
CA TRP A 184 6.72 3.37 -4.72
C TRP A 184 6.02 2.42 -5.69
N CYS A 185 6.67 1.31 -6.06
CA CYS A 185 6.02 0.25 -6.85
C CYS A 185 4.82 -0.36 -6.12
N VAL A 186 4.96 -0.64 -4.81
CA VAL A 186 3.85 -1.11 -3.95
C VAL A 186 2.70 -0.11 -3.99
N THR A 187 2.97 1.18 -3.83
CA THR A 187 1.96 2.24 -3.90
C THR A 187 1.23 2.26 -5.25
N ALA A 188 1.96 2.16 -6.36
CA ALA A 188 1.36 2.08 -7.69
C ALA A 188 0.50 0.82 -7.87
N LEU A 189 0.95 -0.33 -7.35
CA LEU A 189 0.18 -1.59 -7.40
C LEU A 189 -1.12 -1.49 -6.60
N TRP A 190 -1.09 -0.87 -5.41
CA TRP A 190 -2.29 -0.65 -4.60
C TRP A 190 -3.29 0.33 -5.23
N LEU A 191 -2.79 1.30 -6.01
CA LEU A 191 -3.65 2.15 -6.83
C LEU A 191 -4.35 1.32 -7.91
N VAL A 192 -3.61 0.46 -8.61
CA VAL A 192 -4.18 -0.47 -9.61
C VAL A 192 -5.23 -1.39 -8.96
N HIS A 193 -4.94 -1.96 -7.79
CA HIS A 193 -5.91 -2.79 -7.04
C HIS A 193 -7.18 -2.03 -6.70
N SER A 194 -7.06 -0.78 -6.28
CA SER A 194 -8.21 0.07 -5.96
C SER A 194 -9.05 0.36 -7.20
N ILE A 195 -8.41 0.69 -8.33
CA ILE A 195 -9.11 0.91 -9.60
C ILE A 195 -9.84 -0.37 -10.06
N LEU A 196 -9.16 -1.51 -10.07
CA LEU A 196 -9.77 -2.78 -10.51
C LEU A 196 -10.93 -3.19 -9.59
N SER A 197 -10.78 -3.02 -8.27
CA SER A 197 -11.84 -3.31 -7.29
C SER A 197 -13.03 -2.38 -7.45
N PHE A 198 -12.79 -1.09 -7.72
CA PHE A 198 -13.83 -0.11 -8.00
C PHE A 198 -14.60 -0.46 -9.29
N LEU A 199 -13.88 -0.80 -10.37
CA LEU A 199 -14.50 -1.21 -11.63
C LEU A 199 -15.37 -2.47 -11.46
N ARG A 200 -14.92 -3.45 -10.66
CA ARG A 200 -15.72 -4.63 -10.29
C ARG A 200 -17.01 -4.24 -9.58
N LEU A 201 -16.88 -3.42 -8.54
CA LEU A 201 -18.02 -3.00 -7.72
C LEU A 201 -19.02 -2.20 -8.56
N TYR A 202 -18.54 -1.26 -9.38
CA TYR A 202 -19.35 -0.46 -10.28
C TYR A 202 -20.09 -1.32 -11.30
N HIS A 203 -19.40 -2.25 -11.96
CA HIS A 203 -20.03 -3.13 -12.95
C HIS A 203 -21.03 -4.09 -12.28
N SER A 204 -20.71 -4.63 -11.10
CA SER A 204 -21.62 -5.51 -10.37
C SER A 204 -22.87 -4.77 -9.89
N HIS A 205 -22.73 -3.51 -9.44
CA HIS A 205 -23.85 -2.66 -9.05
C HIS A 205 -24.70 -2.26 -10.26
N SER A 206 -24.06 -1.89 -11.38
CA SER A 206 -24.74 -1.57 -12.63
C SER A 206 -25.53 -2.76 -13.17
N GLN A 207 -24.98 -3.99 -13.12
CA GLN A 207 -25.72 -5.18 -13.55
C GLN A 207 -26.95 -5.46 -12.67
N GLN A 208 -26.85 -5.26 -11.35
CA GLN A 208 -28.00 -5.43 -10.46
C GLN A 208 -29.12 -4.41 -10.72
N ILE A 209 -28.79 -3.17 -11.09
CA ILE A 209 -29.79 -2.13 -11.39
C ILE A 209 -30.33 -2.27 -12.81
N SER A 210 -29.47 -2.48 -13.81
CA SER A 210 -29.87 -2.53 -15.22
C SER A 210 -30.48 -3.87 -15.62
N GLY A 211 -30.14 -4.97 -14.94
CA GLY A 211 -30.66 -6.31 -15.23
C GLY A 211 -32.20 -6.38 -15.17
N PRO A 212 -32.84 -5.95 -14.07
CA PRO A 212 -34.30 -5.95 -13.95
C PRO A 212 -35.00 -5.05 -14.98
N CYS A 213 -34.46 -3.85 -15.23
CA CYS A 213 -35.03 -2.90 -16.19
C CYS A 213 -34.95 -3.41 -17.63
N LEU A 214 -33.81 -3.97 -18.04
CA LEU A 214 -33.57 -4.45 -19.40
C LEU A 214 -34.33 -5.75 -19.69
N SER A 215 -34.54 -6.61 -18.69
CA SER A 215 -35.39 -7.80 -18.82
C SER A 215 -36.86 -7.43 -19.02
N ARG A 216 -37.36 -6.45 -18.26
CA ARG A 216 -38.74 -5.95 -18.39
C ARG A 216 -39.00 -5.25 -19.72
N GLU A 217 -38.03 -4.48 -20.22
CA GLU A 217 -38.13 -3.82 -21.53
C GLU A 217 -38.12 -4.86 -22.67
N LYS A 218 -37.30 -5.92 -22.56
CA LYS A 218 -37.33 -7.03 -23.51
C LYS A 218 -38.65 -7.80 -23.49
N GLU A 219 -39.23 -8.05 -22.32
CA GLU A 219 -40.54 -8.68 -22.19
C GLU A 219 -41.65 -7.82 -22.81
N PHE A 220 -41.58 -6.49 -22.66
CA PHE A 220 -42.54 -5.58 -23.28
C PHE A 220 -42.42 -5.59 -24.82
N LEU A 221 -41.20 -5.58 -25.36
CA LEU A 221 -40.95 -5.63 -26.81
C LEU A 221 -41.29 -6.98 -27.45
N LEU A 222 -41.13 -8.09 -26.72
CA LEU A 222 -41.54 -9.43 -27.18
C LEU A 222 -43.04 -9.68 -26.99
N GLY A 223 -43.63 -9.11 -25.93
CA GLY A 223 -45.07 -9.16 -25.65
C GLY A 223 -45.90 -8.27 -26.58
N GLN A 224 -45.35 -7.17 -27.10
CA GLN A 224 -45.99 -6.32 -28.11
C GLN A 224 -46.14 -6.97 -29.49
N SER A 225 -45.72 -8.23 -29.66
CA SER A 225 -46.07 -9.02 -30.85
C SER A 225 -47.55 -9.44 -30.88
N HIS A 226 -48.29 -9.29 -29.77
CA HIS A 226 -49.71 -9.63 -29.73
C HIS A 226 -50.46 -8.73 -28.74
N VAL A 227 -51.51 -8.08 -29.25
CA VAL A 227 -52.58 -7.34 -28.53
C VAL A 227 -52.40 -5.82 -28.39
N ASP A 228 -53.07 -5.10 -29.28
CA ASP A 228 -53.60 -3.75 -29.08
C ASP A 228 -54.60 -3.72 -27.90
N CYS A 229 -54.36 -2.90 -26.86
CA CYS A 229 -55.35 -1.97 -26.25
C CYS A 229 -54.83 -1.28 -24.97
N PRO A 230 -55.42 -0.11 -24.58
CA PRO A 230 -54.77 0.92 -23.77
C PRO A 230 -55.07 0.83 -22.27
N LEU A 231 -54.14 1.31 -21.41
CA LEU A 231 -54.32 2.09 -20.17
C LEU A 231 -53.01 2.13 -19.33
N PRO A 232 -52.82 3.11 -18.42
CA PRO A 232 -51.54 3.81 -18.24
C PRO A 232 -50.63 3.20 -17.17
N CYS A 233 -49.32 3.29 -17.45
CA CYS A 233 -48.23 2.87 -16.58
C CYS A 233 -48.16 3.67 -15.27
N GLN A 234 -48.28 2.99 -14.13
CA GLN A 234 -47.79 3.48 -12.83
C GLN A 234 -46.39 2.92 -12.58
N CYS A 235 -45.38 3.79 -12.67
CA CYS A 235 -44.05 3.54 -12.11
C CYS A 235 -44.14 3.72 -10.58
N GLN A 236 -44.21 2.62 -9.83
CA GLN A 236 -44.09 2.67 -8.37
C GLN A 236 -42.60 2.84 -8.00
N HIS A 237 -42.21 4.07 -7.67
CA HIS A 237 -41.01 4.38 -6.91
C HIS A 237 -41.11 3.71 -5.52
N PRO A 238 -40.07 3.04 -4.99
CA PRO A 238 -40.05 2.69 -3.58
C PRO A 238 -39.59 3.92 -2.79
N HIS A 239 -40.53 4.58 -2.12
CA HIS A 239 -40.23 5.56 -1.07
C HIS A 239 -40.04 4.80 0.25
N PRO A 240 -38.99 5.08 1.05
CA PRO A 240 -38.87 4.51 2.38
C PRO A 240 -39.62 5.40 3.37
N HIS A 241 -40.68 4.91 4.02
CA HIS A 241 -41.14 5.36 5.33
C HIS A 241 -42.32 4.50 5.81
N ASN A 242 -42.08 3.72 6.87
CA ASN A 242 -42.94 3.58 8.07
C ASN A 242 -42.74 2.23 8.77
N HIS A 243 -41.73 2.18 9.63
CA HIS A 243 -41.75 1.36 10.84
C HIS A 243 -41.31 2.25 12.00
N LEU A 244 -42.20 3.15 12.43
CA LEU A 244 -42.16 3.72 13.77
C LEU A 244 -43.59 3.63 14.32
N LEU A 245 -43.72 3.30 15.60
CA LEU A 245 -44.86 3.64 16.44
C LEU A 245 -46.17 2.84 16.23
N SER A 246 -46.14 1.53 16.50
CA SER A 246 -47.35 0.74 16.82
C SER A 246 -47.17 -0.20 18.03
N LEU A 247 -46.16 0.04 18.89
CA LEU A 247 -45.89 -0.79 20.08
C LEU A 247 -45.89 0.00 21.40
N PHE A 248 -46.46 1.20 21.41
CA PHE A 248 -46.80 1.92 22.65
C PHE A 248 -48.31 2.13 22.69
N ASN A 249 -48.92 1.61 23.76
CA ASN A 249 -50.35 1.68 24.15
C ASN A 249 -51.18 0.45 23.81
N LEU A 250 -51.16 -0.54 24.73
CA LEU A 250 -52.29 -1.34 25.27
C LEU A 250 -51.69 -2.47 26.18
N LEU A 251 -51.17 -2.14 27.38
CA LEU A 251 -51.77 -2.35 28.74
C LEU A 251 -51.50 -3.77 29.35
N PRO A 252 -51.66 -4.08 30.66
CA PRO A 252 -51.40 -3.39 31.95
C PRO A 252 -50.41 -4.15 32.88
N ILE A 253 -50.08 -3.52 34.02
CA ILE A 253 -49.45 -4.08 35.24
C ILE A 253 -50.42 -5.08 35.93
N PRO A 254 -49.93 -6.19 36.49
CA PRO A 254 -49.73 -6.32 37.95
C PRO A 254 -48.28 -6.67 38.34
#